data_AF-A0A382ADK7-F1
#
_entry.id   AF-A0A382ADK7-F1
#
_cell.length_a   1.000
_cell.length_b   1.000
_cell.length_c   1.000
_cell.angle_alpha   90.00
_cell.angle_beta   90.00
_cell.angle_gamma   90.00
#
_symmetry.space_group_name_H-M   'P 1'
#
loop_
_entity.id
_entity.type
_entity.pdbx_description
1 polymer ?
#
loop_
_entity_poly.entity_id
_entity_poly.type
_entity_poly.pdbx_seq_one_letter_code
_entity_poly.pdbx_strand_id
1 'polypeptide(L)'
;EIGAKALSQKEELKNLRALDLTQNDIGDEGVKAIAESEVFSNLRSLNLKSNRIGDDGAGYLANSKTLKNLRSIQLVVNDLSEEGEKLLRNSTALVSLSSLKFRV
;
A
#
# COMPACT_ATOMS: atom_id res chain seq x y z
N GLU A 1 -6.91 3.72 -10.44
CA GLU A 1 -5.91 2.87 -11.16
C GLU A 1 -4.90 3.62 -12.00
N ILE A 2 -5.33 4.32 -13.07
CA ILE A 2 -4.40 5.00 -13.99
C ILE A 2 -3.45 5.97 -13.26
N GLY A 3 -3.98 6.77 -12.32
CA GLY A 3 -3.18 7.70 -11.52
C GLY A 3 -2.13 7.01 -10.65
N ALA A 4 -2.51 5.95 -9.92
CA ALA A 4 -1.58 5.17 -9.10
C ALA A 4 -0.46 4.56 -9.95
N LYS A 5 -0.80 3.97 -11.10
CA LYS A 5 0.18 3.44 -12.05
C LYS A 5 1.13 4.52 -12.58
N ALA A 6 0.60 5.71 -12.90
CA ALA A 6 1.42 6.82 -13.37
C ALA A 6 2.39 7.29 -12.28
N LEU A 7 1.92 7.43 -11.03
CA LEU A 7 2.76 7.81 -9.89
C LEU A 7 3.87 6.80 -9.62
N SER A 8 3.56 5.51 -9.70
CA SER A 8 4.51 4.39 -9.52
C SER A 8 5.67 4.36 -10.51
N GLN A 9 5.65 5.19 -11.55
CA GLN A 9 6.70 5.28 -12.57
C GLN A 9 7.45 6.62 -12.56
N LYS A 10 7.14 7.52 -11.62
CA LYS A 10 7.78 8.85 -11.53
C LYS A 10 9.04 8.81 -10.68
N GLU A 11 10.18 8.65 -11.32
CA GLU A 11 11.51 8.67 -10.69
C GLU A 11 11.78 9.90 -9.82
N GLU A 12 11.11 11.02 -10.09
CA GLU A 12 11.18 12.24 -9.28
C GLU A 12 10.66 12.01 -7.84
N LEU A 13 9.81 11.01 -7.64
CA LEU A 13 9.24 10.63 -6.35
C LEU A 13 10.09 9.60 -5.58
N LYS A 14 11.26 9.18 -6.08
CA LYS A 14 12.05 8.08 -5.51
C LYS A 14 12.52 8.25 -4.07
N ASN A 15 12.55 9.50 -3.60
CA ASN A 15 13.00 9.88 -2.26
C ASN A 15 11.83 10.14 -1.30
N LEU A 16 10.59 9.95 -1.76
CA LEU A 16 9.39 10.19 -0.96
C LEU A 16 9.38 9.27 0.25
N ARG A 17 9.05 9.84 1.42
CA ARG A 17 8.96 9.10 2.69
C ARG A 17 7.52 8.85 3.12
N ALA A 18 6.59 9.68 2.67
CA ALA A 18 5.17 9.55 2.97
C ALA A 18 4.36 9.83 1.72
N LEU A 19 3.38 8.96 1.44
CA LEU A 19 2.47 9.09 0.32
C LEU A 19 1.06 8.97 0.85
N ASP A 20 0.24 9.99 0.59
CA ASP A 20 -1.17 10.01 0.93
C ASP A 20 -2.02 9.96 -0.34
N LEU A 21 -2.83 8.91 -0.44
CA LEU A 21 -3.76 8.64 -1.53
C LEU A 21 -5.18 8.41 -0.99
N THR A 22 -5.52 9.04 0.14
CA THR A 22 -6.85 8.98 0.72
C THR A 22 -7.91 9.43 -0.30
N GLN A 23 -9.03 8.70 -0.42
CA GLN A 23 -10.15 9.09 -1.29
C GLN A 23 -9.80 9.27 -2.78
N ASN A 24 -9.01 8.35 -3.34
CA ASN A 24 -8.58 8.40 -4.75
C ASN A 24 -9.19 7.29 -5.63
N ASP A 25 -10.21 6.59 -5.13
CA ASP A 25 -10.93 5.55 -5.87
C ASP A 25 -10.04 4.41 -6.38
N ILE A 26 -8.94 4.16 -5.66
CA ILE A 26 -7.91 3.16 -5.98
C ILE A 26 -8.45 1.76 -5.66
N GLY A 27 -8.26 0.82 -6.58
CA GLY A 27 -8.56 -0.59 -6.38
C GLY A 27 -7.30 -1.43 -6.27
N ASP A 28 -7.47 -2.75 -6.37
CA ASP A 28 -6.39 -3.71 -6.19
C ASP A 28 -5.27 -3.56 -7.23
N GLU A 29 -5.60 -3.25 -8.48
CA GLU A 29 -4.61 -3.06 -9.54
C GLU A 29 -3.79 -1.77 -9.36
N GLY A 30 -4.39 -0.71 -8.83
CA GLY A 30 -3.67 0.51 -8.47
C GLY A 30 -2.71 0.28 -7.30
N VAL A 31 -3.16 -0.46 -6.29
CA VAL A 31 -2.30 -0.87 -5.16
C VAL A 31 -1.19 -1.79 -5.62
N LYS A 32 -1.45 -2.74 -6.52
CA LYS A 32 -0.43 -3.58 -7.13
C LYS A 32 0.68 -2.76 -7.77
N ALA A 33 0.31 -1.75 -8.56
CA ALA A 33 1.29 -0.86 -9.19
C ALA A 33 2.14 -0.11 -8.14
N ILE A 34 1.58 0.25 -6.98
CA ILE A 34 2.33 0.87 -5.88
C ILE A 34 3.25 -0.17 -5.22
N ALA A 35 2.75 -1.38 -4.97
CA ALA A 35 3.44 -2.48 -4.30
C ALA A 35 4.61 -3.05 -5.11
N GLU A 36 4.56 -2.95 -6.44
CA GLU A 36 5.62 -3.42 -7.35
C GLU A 36 6.60 -2.32 -7.78
N SER A 37 6.35 -1.06 -7.38
CA SER A 37 7.18 0.08 -7.79
C SER A 37 8.50 0.16 -7.04
N GLU A 38 9.61 0.26 -7.77
CA GLU A 38 10.93 0.56 -7.22
C GLU A 38 11.07 2.03 -6.80
N VAL A 39 10.26 2.93 -7.37
CA VAL A 39 10.21 4.36 -7.01
C VAL A 39 9.87 4.51 -5.53
N PHE A 40 8.94 3.72 -5.01
CA PHE A 40 8.50 3.83 -3.61
C PHE A 40 9.33 3.01 -2.61
N SER A 41 10.50 2.51 -3.01
CA SER A 41 11.39 1.71 -2.14
C SER A 41 11.83 2.43 -0.85
N ASN A 42 11.83 3.77 -0.83
CA ASN A 42 12.17 4.59 0.33
C ASN A 42 10.99 4.97 1.24
N LEU A 43 9.77 4.57 0.86
CA LEU A 43 8.55 4.99 1.53
C LEU A 43 8.48 4.40 2.95
N ARG A 44 8.05 5.23 3.90
CA ARG A 44 7.89 4.87 5.32
C ARG A 44 6.43 4.91 5.77
N SER A 45 5.61 5.73 5.12
CA SER A 45 4.18 5.85 5.42
C SER A 45 3.38 5.83 4.13
N LEU A 46 2.35 4.98 4.09
CA LEU A 46 1.40 4.88 2.99
C LEU A 46 -0.01 5.00 3.54
N ASN A 47 -0.72 6.04 3.13
CA ASN A 47 -2.12 6.26 3.49
C ASN A 47 -3.02 5.98 2.28
N LEU A 48 -3.84 4.94 2.40
CA LEU A 48 -4.78 4.44 1.40
C LEU A 48 -6.22 4.46 1.93
N LYS A 49 -6.51 5.28 2.94
CA LYS A 49 -7.84 5.38 3.56
C LYS A 49 -8.92 5.72 2.51
N SER A 50 -10.12 5.16 2.67
CA SER A 50 -11.28 5.49 1.84
C SER A 50 -11.03 5.25 0.34
N ASN A 51 -10.56 4.05 0.00
CA ASN A 51 -10.44 3.56 -1.37
C ASN A 51 -11.28 2.28 -1.52
N ARG A 52 -11.08 1.50 -2.59
CA ARG A 52 -11.81 0.26 -2.90
C ARG A 52 -10.88 -0.95 -2.96
N ILE A 53 -9.99 -1.05 -1.96
CA ILE A 53 -8.95 -2.08 -1.90
C ILE A 53 -9.52 -3.31 -1.20
N GLY A 54 -9.48 -4.45 -1.88
CA GLY A 54 -9.90 -5.74 -1.36
C GLY A 54 -8.72 -6.62 -0.91
N ASP A 55 -9.01 -7.91 -0.76
CA ASP A 55 -8.05 -8.90 -0.27
C ASP A 55 -6.89 -9.13 -1.26
N ASP A 56 -7.13 -9.00 -2.57
CA ASP A 56 -6.07 -9.12 -3.59
C ASP A 56 -5.07 -7.96 -3.47
N GLY A 57 -5.56 -6.72 -3.31
CA GLY A 57 -4.72 -5.56 -3.07
C GLY A 57 -3.94 -5.66 -1.77
N ALA A 58 -4.56 -6.18 -0.71
CA ALA A 58 -3.89 -6.51 0.54
C ALA A 58 -2.77 -7.56 0.33
N GLY A 59 -3.03 -8.58 -0.48
CA GLY A 59 -2.07 -9.59 -0.88
C GLY A 59 -0.86 -9.01 -1.62
N TYR A 60 -1.08 -8.07 -2.54
CA TYR A 60 0.02 -7.39 -3.25
C TYR A 60 0.88 -6.58 -2.29
N LEU A 61 0.28 -5.81 -1.37
CA LEU A 61 1.03 -5.09 -0.34
C LEU A 61 1.81 -6.05 0.58
N ALA A 62 1.16 -7.11 1.05
CA ALA A 62 1.75 -8.10 1.95
C ALA A 62 2.95 -8.84 1.33
N ASN A 63 3.02 -8.94 0.01
CA ASN A 63 4.10 -9.60 -0.72
C ASN A 63 5.04 -8.63 -1.44
N SER A 64 4.92 -7.31 -1.20
CA SER A 64 5.74 -6.31 -1.86
C SER A 64 7.23 -6.51 -1.56
N LYS A 65 8.04 -6.63 -2.61
CA LYS A 65 9.50 -6.74 -2.51
C LYS A 65 10.20 -5.39 -2.42
N THR A 66 9.50 -4.29 -2.72
CA THR A 66 10.05 -2.94 -2.80
C THR A 66 9.75 -2.13 -1.54
N LEU A 67 8.58 -2.31 -0.92
CA LEU A 67 8.11 -1.54 0.24
C LEU A 67 8.68 -1.99 1.60
N LYS A 68 9.89 -2.56 1.62
CA LYS A 68 10.55 -3.11 2.84
C LYS A 68 10.78 -2.07 3.94
N ASN A 69 10.79 -0.79 3.59
CA ASN A 69 11.00 0.34 4.51
C ASN A 69 9.69 0.91 5.10
N LEU A 70 8.52 0.41 4.67
CA LEU A 70 7.24 0.88 5.19
C LEU A 70 7.14 0.58 6.68
N ARG A 71 6.76 1.60 7.44
CA ARG A 71 6.54 1.55 8.89
C ARG A 71 5.07 1.67 9.23
N SER A 72 4.30 2.41 8.43
CA SER A 72 2.87 2.59 8.62
C SER A 72 2.08 2.40 7.33
N ILE A 73 0.98 1.65 7.43
CA ILE A 73 -0.04 1.52 6.39
C ILE A 73 -1.41 1.85 7.02
N GLN A 74 -2.16 2.74 6.37
CA GLN A 74 -3.55 3.07 6.71
C GLN A 74 -4.46 2.60 5.59
N LEU A 75 -5.37 1.67 5.89
CA LEU A 75 -6.34 1.07 4.96
C LEU A 75 -7.78 1.20 5.49
N VAL A 76 -8.01 2.09 6.45
CA VAL A 76 -9.33 2.35 7.03
C VAL A 76 -10.34 2.72 5.94
N VAL A 77 -11.57 2.20 6.01
CA VAL A 77 -12.61 2.39 4.97
C VAL A 77 -12.10 1.89 3.60
N ASN A 78 -11.94 0.60 3.48
CA ASN A 78 -11.70 -0.14 2.23
C ASN A 78 -12.51 -1.44 2.30
N ASP A 79 -12.42 -2.28 1.27
CA ASP A 79 -13.22 -3.48 1.09
C ASP A 79 -12.47 -4.76 1.56
N LEU A 80 -11.53 -4.63 2.51
CA LEU A 80 -10.80 -5.78 3.06
C LEU A 80 -11.71 -6.66 3.92
N SER A 81 -11.62 -7.97 3.71
CA SER A 81 -12.15 -8.97 4.63
C SER A 81 -11.14 -9.31 5.74
N GLU A 82 -11.52 -10.20 6.65
CA GLU A 82 -10.58 -10.73 7.65
C GLU A 82 -9.39 -11.46 7.01
N GLU A 83 -9.56 -12.05 5.83
CA GLU A 83 -8.45 -12.72 5.13
C GLU A 83 -7.43 -11.71 4.60
N GLY A 84 -7.86 -10.60 3.98
CA GLY A 84 -6.96 -9.50 3.60
C GLY A 84 -6.23 -8.90 4.79
N GLU A 85 -6.91 -8.69 5.92
CA GLU A 85 -6.28 -8.24 7.15
C GLU A 85 -5.20 -9.24 7.64
N LYS A 86 -5.48 -10.55 7.61
CA LYS A 86 -4.53 -11.60 8.00
C LYS A 86 -3.30 -11.63 7.10
N LEU A 87 -3.46 -11.49 5.78
CA LEU A 87 -2.35 -11.44 4.83
C LEU A 87 -1.35 -10.34 5.19
N LEU A 88 -1.85 -9.14 5.49
CA LEU A 88 -1.00 -8.01 5.87
C LEU A 88 -0.35 -8.18 7.24
N ARG A 89 -1.07 -8.72 8.23
CA ARG A 89 -0.53 -9.00 9.58
C ARG A 89 0.57 -10.06 9.55
N ASN A 90 0.44 -11.05 8.67
CA ASN A 90 1.39 -12.16 8.55
C ASN A 90 2.45 -11.92 7.47
N SER A 91 2.52 -10.71 6.90
CA SER A 91 3.51 -10.38 5.89
C SER A 91 4.93 -10.55 6.43
N THR A 92 5.72 -11.38 5.75
CA THR A 92 7.16 -11.51 5.99
C THR A 92 7.98 -10.56 5.11
N ALA A 93 7.35 -9.93 4.12
CA ALA A 93 8.00 -9.00 3.20
C ALA A 93 8.07 -7.57 3.76
N LEU A 94 7.03 -7.14 4.49
CA LEU A 94 6.94 -5.82 5.13
C LEU A 94 7.70 -5.78 6.47
N VAL A 95 9.00 -6.10 6.43
CA VAL A 95 9.85 -6.33 7.61
C VAL A 95 9.99 -5.15 8.57
N SER A 96 9.73 -3.92 8.13
CA SER A 96 9.82 -2.70 8.95
C SER A 96 8.46 -2.23 9.49
N LEU A 97 7.38 -2.93 9.18
CA LEU A 97 6.02 -2.50 9.50
C LEU A 97 5.80 -2.57 11.01
N SER A 98 5.36 -1.45 11.59
CA SER A 98 5.09 -1.32 13.03
C SER A 98 3.70 -0.75 13.32
N SER A 99 3.03 -0.23 12.30
CA SER A 99 1.69 0.34 12.41
C SER A 99 0.84 -0.06 11.22
N LEU A 100 -0.31 -0.66 11.48
CA LEU A 100 -1.22 -1.16 10.47
C LEU A 100 -2.64 -0.93 10.95
N LYS A 101 -3.46 -0.19 10.18
CA LYS A 101 -4.84 0.15 10.55
C LYS A 101 -5.81 -0.17 9.43
N PHE A 102 -6.90 -0.84 9.77
CA PHE A 102 -7.98 -1.25 8.85
C PHE A 102 -9.36 -0.75 9.25
N ARG A 103 -9.54 -0.37 10.52
CA ARG A 103 -10.81 0.03 11.12
C ARG A 103 -10.64 1.33 11.91
N VAL A 104 -11.75 2.03 12.12
CA VAL A 104 -11.83 3.26 12.92
C VAL A 104 -11.63 2.95 14.39
#